data_AF-A0A382L240-F1
#
_entry.id   AF-A0A382L240-F1
#
_cell.length_a   1.000
_cell.length_b   1.000
_cell.length_c   1.000
_cell.angle_alpha   90.00
_cell.angle_beta   90.00
_cell.angle_gamma   90.00
#
_symmetry.space_group_name_H-M   'P 1'
#
loop_
_entity.id
_entity.type
_entity.pdbx_description
1 polymer ?
#
loop_
_entity_poly.entity_id
_entity_poly.type
_entity_poly.pdbx_seq_one_letter_code
_entity_poly.pdbx_strand_id
1 'polypeptide(L)'
;MKAMSSSPRIGKGMMAAGMMLTLAVITMWFNRAEEKKMHPNQELVSERTAVHTLVRLDRNRQGHYLARGEINGRTTDFLIDTGATDVVVPRRIAEKLELKQGRSAIAVTANGTVKVYRTRIKKLSIG
;
A
#
# COMPACT_ATOMS: atom_id res chain seq x y z
N MET A 1 61.39 -26.84 -2.05
CA MET A 1 60.46 -26.88 -3.21
C MET A 1 59.06 -26.52 -2.71
N LYS A 2 58.32 -25.70 -3.46
CA LYS A 2 57.15 -24.90 -3.02
C LYS A 2 55.88 -25.77 -2.97
N ALA A 3 55.20 -25.81 -1.81
CA ALA A 3 53.91 -26.49 -1.68
C ALA A 3 52.81 -25.67 -2.38
N MET A 4 52.14 -26.28 -3.35
CA MET A 4 51.11 -25.64 -4.16
C MET A 4 49.76 -25.91 -3.51
N SER A 5 49.28 -25.00 -2.65
CA SER A 5 47.94 -25.11 -2.06
C SER A 5 46.89 -24.68 -3.09
N SER A 6 46.28 -25.64 -3.77
CA SER A 6 45.11 -25.38 -4.60
C SER A 6 43.92 -25.03 -3.70
N SER A 7 43.60 -23.75 -3.56
CA SER A 7 42.32 -23.35 -2.97
C SER A 7 41.19 -23.95 -3.80
N PRO A 8 40.24 -24.70 -3.20
CA PRO A 8 39.15 -25.29 -3.97
C PRO A 8 38.24 -24.16 -4.46
N ARG A 9 38.31 -23.85 -5.76
CA ARG A 9 37.49 -22.83 -6.44
C ARG A 9 35.98 -23.03 -6.20
N ILE A 10 35.58 -24.26 -5.91
CA ILE A 10 34.22 -24.67 -5.53
C ILE A 10 33.76 -24.01 -4.21
N GLY A 11 34.64 -23.85 -3.22
CA GLY A 11 34.28 -23.28 -1.91
C GLY A 11 33.91 -21.80 -1.98
N LYS A 12 34.64 -21.01 -2.78
CA LYS A 12 34.36 -19.58 -2.97
C LYS A 12 33.06 -19.34 -3.74
N GLY A 13 32.78 -20.18 -4.75
CA GLY A 13 31.51 -20.13 -5.48
C GLY A 13 30.32 -20.48 -4.61
N MET A 14 30.44 -21.52 -3.79
CA MET A 14 29.39 -21.94 -2.84
C MET A 14 29.15 -20.90 -1.75
N MET A 15 30.20 -20.25 -1.21
CA MET A 15 30.05 -19.14 -0.28
C MET A 15 29.34 -17.94 -0.91
N ALA A 16 29.71 -17.57 -2.15
CA ALA A 16 29.06 -16.48 -2.86
C ALA A 16 27.57 -16.78 -3.12
N ALA A 17 27.23 -18.00 -3.55
CA ALA A 17 25.85 -18.44 -3.73
C ALA A 17 25.07 -18.43 -2.41
N GLY A 18 25.68 -18.90 -1.32
CA GLY A 18 25.11 -18.83 0.02
C GLY A 18 24.81 -17.39 0.45
N MET A 19 25.74 -16.47 0.27
CA MET A 19 25.54 -15.05 0.57
C MET A 19 24.40 -14.44 -0.26
N MET A 20 24.33 -14.75 -1.56
CA MET A 20 23.24 -14.26 -2.42
C MET A 20 21.88 -14.79 -1.94
N LEU A 21 21.79 -16.08 -1.58
CA LEU A 21 20.57 -16.67 -1.01
C LEU A 21 20.20 -16.02 0.32
N THR A 22 21.17 -15.82 1.22
CA THR A 22 20.93 -15.15 2.50
C THR A 22 20.44 -13.71 2.31
N LEU A 23 21.07 -12.93 1.43
CA LEU A 23 20.65 -11.56 1.13
C LEU A 23 19.25 -11.53 0.49
N ALA A 24 18.94 -12.47 -0.40
CA ALA A 24 17.61 -12.57 -0.99
C ALA A 24 16.53 -12.82 0.08
N VAL A 25 16.77 -13.75 1.00
CA VAL A 25 15.84 -14.04 2.12
C VAL A 25 15.67 -12.84 3.04
N ILE A 26 16.77 -12.19 3.45
CA ILE A 26 16.72 -10.98 4.29
C ILE A 26 15.94 -9.86 3.59
N THR A 27 16.17 -9.67 2.29
CA THR A 27 15.47 -8.64 1.51
C THR A 27 13.97 -8.93 1.44
N MET A 28 13.58 -10.17 1.17
CA MET A 28 12.16 -10.57 1.16
C MET A 28 11.50 -10.37 2.53
N TRP A 29 12.19 -10.73 3.61
CA TRP A 29 11.70 -10.53 4.96
C TRP A 29 11.57 -9.04 5.32
N PHE A 30 12.59 -8.24 5.00
CA PHE A 30 12.61 -6.79 5.27
C PHE A 30 11.50 -6.06 4.51
N ASN A 31 11.31 -6.38 3.22
CA ASN A 31 10.24 -5.81 2.41
C ASN A 31 8.86 -6.06 3.03
N ARG A 32 8.61 -7.29 3.52
CA ARG A 32 7.35 -7.64 4.18
C ARG A 32 7.19 -6.93 5.54
N ALA A 33 8.27 -6.74 6.27
CA ALA A 33 8.26 -6.03 7.55
C ALA A 33 7.95 -4.53 7.35
N GLU A 34 8.51 -3.91 6.31
CA GLU A 34 8.24 -2.52 5.97
C GLU A 34 6.80 -2.32 5.48
N GLU A 35 6.29 -3.24 4.64
CA GLU A 35 4.92 -3.18 4.14
C GLU A 35 3.89 -3.14 5.28
N LYS A 36 4.09 -3.95 6.34
CA LYS A 36 3.23 -3.92 7.53
C LYS A 36 3.25 -2.56 8.25
N LYS A 37 4.40 -1.89 8.31
CA LYS A 37 4.52 -0.56 8.95
C LYS A 37 3.91 0.54 8.09
N MET A 38 3.94 0.38 6.78
CA MET A 38 3.36 1.32 5.82
C MET A 38 1.85 1.17 5.70
N HIS A 39 1.32 -0.05 5.88
CA HIS A 39 -0.11 -0.38 5.81
C HIS A 39 -0.54 -1.13 7.08
N PRO A 40 -0.67 -0.45 8.24
CA PRO A 40 -1.02 -1.11 9.50
C PRO A 40 -2.50 -1.52 9.58
N ASN A 41 -3.41 -0.88 8.84
CA ASN A 41 -4.86 -1.13 8.91
C ASN A 41 -5.37 -2.01 7.76
N GLN A 42 -4.77 -3.18 7.59
CA GLN A 42 -5.20 -4.15 6.56
C GLN A 42 -6.44 -4.95 6.97
N GLU A 43 -6.59 -5.19 8.27
CA GLU A 43 -7.75 -5.82 8.88
C GLU A 43 -8.34 -4.82 9.87
N LEU A 44 -9.53 -4.31 9.56
CA LEU A 44 -10.20 -3.33 10.40
C LEU A 44 -11.00 -4.08 11.45
N VAL A 45 -10.63 -3.90 12.72
CA VAL A 45 -11.41 -4.41 13.84
C VAL A 45 -12.42 -3.36 14.24
N SER A 46 -13.70 -3.73 14.17
CA SER A 46 -14.81 -2.88 14.59
C SER A 46 -15.35 -3.34 15.94
N GLU A 47 -15.41 -2.43 16.92
CA GLU A 47 -16.12 -2.65 18.17
C GLU A 47 -17.54 -2.11 18.04
N ARG A 48 -18.52 -3.00 18.16
CA ARG A 48 -19.94 -2.63 18.10
C ARG A 48 -20.46 -2.41 19.51
N THR A 49 -20.85 -1.17 19.79
CA THR A 49 -21.64 -0.82 20.98
C THR A 49 -23.13 -0.80 20.61
N ALA A 50 -24.02 -0.66 21.61
CA ALA A 50 -25.46 -0.58 21.36
C ALA A 50 -25.89 0.61 20.48
N VAL A 51 -25.03 1.62 20.31
CA VAL A 51 -25.35 2.88 19.63
C VAL A 51 -24.40 3.20 18.47
N HIS A 52 -23.12 2.81 18.58
CA HIS A 52 -22.09 3.15 17.59
C HIS A 52 -21.22 1.94 17.22
N THR A 53 -20.71 1.94 15.98
CA THR A 53 -19.61 1.08 15.55
C THR A 53 -18.32 1.88 15.55
N LEU A 54 -17.34 1.46 16.32
CA LEU A 54 -16.02 2.11 16.44
C LEU A 54 -15.00 1.32 15.63
N VAL A 55 -14.19 1.99 14.81
CA VAL A 55 -13.07 1.38 14.09
C VAL A 55 -11.79 2.06 14.54
N ARG A 56 -10.81 1.28 15.01
CA ARG A 56 -9.50 1.81 15.39
C ARG A 56 -8.57 1.81 14.19
N LEU A 57 -7.96 2.95 13.91
CA LEU A 57 -6.96 3.10 12.86
C LEU A 57 -5.61 3.47 13.48
N ASP A 58 -4.61 2.64 13.22
CA ASP A 58 -3.22 2.89 13.57
C ASP A 58 -2.57 3.76 12.49
N ARG A 59 -1.77 4.73 12.94
CA ARG A 59 -1.02 5.64 12.07
C ARG A 59 0.15 4.89 11.43
N ASN A 60 0.37 5.07 10.13
CA ASN A 60 1.52 4.49 9.44
C ASN A 60 2.82 5.27 9.70
N ARG A 61 3.96 4.74 9.24
CA ARG A 61 5.29 5.37 9.41
C ARG A 61 5.41 6.78 8.82
N GLN A 62 4.56 7.15 7.85
CA GLN A 62 4.53 8.48 7.23
C GLN A 62 3.61 9.47 7.94
N GLY A 63 2.91 9.03 8.99
CA GLY A 63 1.97 9.88 9.72
C GLY A 63 0.54 9.86 9.17
N HIS A 64 0.26 9.02 8.16
CA HIS A 64 -1.04 8.91 7.52
C HIS A 64 -1.87 7.75 8.09
N TYR A 65 -3.19 7.86 7.98
CA TYR A 65 -4.11 6.78 8.27
C TYR A 65 -4.55 6.15 6.96
N LEU A 66 -3.92 5.01 6.61
CA LEU A 66 -4.28 4.23 5.43
C LEU A 66 -5.16 3.07 5.86
N ALA A 67 -6.30 2.86 5.20
CA ALA A 67 -7.22 1.78 5.47
C ALA A 67 -7.50 0.97 4.20
N ARG A 68 -7.52 -0.36 4.31
CA ARG A 68 -7.93 -1.22 3.20
C ARG A 68 -9.44 -1.24 3.08
N GLY A 69 -9.95 -1.11 1.85
CA GLY A 69 -11.36 -1.19 1.54
C GLY A 69 -11.61 -1.65 0.11
N GLU A 70 -12.83 -1.43 -0.36
CA GLU A 70 -13.23 -1.79 -1.71
C GLU A 70 -14.01 -0.68 -2.40
N ILE A 71 -13.77 -0.54 -3.71
CA ILE A 71 -14.59 0.25 -4.62
C ILE A 71 -15.20 -0.71 -5.62
N ASN A 72 -16.53 -0.79 -5.66
CA ASN A 72 -17.27 -1.69 -6.55
C ASN A 72 -16.77 -3.16 -6.46
N GLY A 73 -16.41 -3.64 -5.27
CA GLY A 73 -15.92 -5.01 -5.04
C GLY A 73 -14.45 -5.26 -5.40
N ARG A 74 -13.68 -4.21 -5.72
CA ARG A 74 -12.24 -4.32 -6.00
C ARG A 74 -11.46 -3.67 -4.86
N THR A 75 -10.53 -4.43 -4.28
CA THR A 75 -9.69 -3.97 -3.17
C THR A 75 -8.84 -2.76 -3.55
N THR A 76 -8.82 -1.75 -2.69
CA THR A 76 -8.03 -0.52 -2.83
C THR A 76 -7.68 0.02 -1.44
N ASP A 77 -6.50 0.60 -1.32
CA ASP A 77 -6.10 1.30 -0.09
C ASP A 77 -6.57 2.76 -0.15
N PHE A 78 -7.14 3.23 0.95
CA PHE A 78 -7.67 4.58 1.11
C PHE A 78 -6.81 5.37 2.07
N LEU A 79 -6.58 6.63 1.74
CA LEU A 79 -6.13 7.63 2.71
C LEU A 79 -7.36 8.23 3.39
N ILE A 80 -7.39 8.18 4.72
CA ILE A 80 -8.43 8.84 5.50
C ILE A 80 -8.06 10.32 5.66
N ASP A 81 -8.80 11.17 4.96
CA ASP A 81 -8.62 12.62 4.94
C ASP A 81 -9.90 13.31 5.42
N THR A 82 -9.86 13.84 6.65
CA THR A 82 -11.00 14.55 7.26
C THR A 82 -11.26 15.92 6.64
N GLY A 83 -10.32 16.45 5.84
CA GLY A 83 -10.48 17.70 5.11
C GLY A 83 -11.16 17.54 3.74
N ALA A 84 -11.34 16.31 3.26
CA ALA A 84 -11.93 16.04 1.96
C ALA A 84 -13.46 16.00 2.01
N THR A 85 -14.12 16.74 1.12
CA THR A 85 -15.59 16.68 0.94
C THR A 85 -16.02 15.51 0.05
N ASP A 86 -15.20 15.15 -0.93
CA ASP A 86 -15.45 14.10 -1.91
C ASP A 86 -14.35 13.03 -1.86
N VAL A 87 -14.68 11.79 -2.23
CA VAL A 87 -13.67 10.74 -2.46
C VAL A 87 -12.97 11.01 -3.80
N VAL A 88 -11.66 11.28 -3.73
CA VAL A 88 -10.83 11.53 -4.90
C VAL A 88 -10.12 10.24 -5.31
N VAL A 89 -10.35 9.79 -6.55
CA VAL A 89 -9.73 8.59 -7.12
C VAL A 89 -8.70 9.00 -8.18
N PRO A 90 -7.41 8.62 -8.05
CA PRO A 90 -6.41 8.87 -9.09
C PRO A 90 -6.83 8.27 -10.44
N ARG A 91 -6.58 8.97 -11.54
CA ARG A 91 -7.01 8.55 -12.90
C ARG A 91 -6.66 7.09 -13.22
N ARG A 92 -5.41 6.68 -12.96
CA ARG A 92 -4.94 5.29 -13.20
C ARG A 92 -5.78 4.26 -12.43
N ILE A 93 -6.18 4.58 -11.20
CA ILE A 93 -7.02 3.71 -10.38
C ILE A 93 -8.46 3.73 -10.89
N ALA A 94 -9.00 4.89 -11.23
CA ALA A 94 -10.34 5.01 -11.80
C ALA A 94 -10.50 4.19 -13.10
N GLU A 95 -9.49 4.20 -13.97
CA GLU A 95 -9.43 3.38 -15.19
C GLU A 95 -9.38 1.89 -14.86
N LYS A 96 -8.51 1.45 -13.94
CA LYS A 96 -8.42 0.05 -13.49
C LYS A 96 -9.73 -0.45 -12.87
N LEU A 97 -10.46 0.44 -12.21
CA LEU A 97 -11.74 0.16 -11.57
C LEU A 97 -12.95 0.38 -12.51
N GLU A 98 -12.71 0.75 -13.77
CA GLU A 98 -13.72 1.00 -14.80
C GLU A 98 -14.77 2.04 -14.36
N LEU A 99 -14.33 3.05 -13.60
CA LEU A 99 -15.20 4.15 -13.16
C LEU A 99 -15.53 5.05 -14.35
N LYS A 100 -16.83 5.29 -14.57
CA LYS A 100 -17.29 6.14 -15.67
C LYS A 100 -16.88 7.59 -15.43
N GLN A 101 -16.15 8.16 -16.37
CA GLN A 101 -15.78 9.57 -16.36
C GLN A 101 -16.99 10.42 -16.77
N GLY A 102 -17.45 11.29 -15.86
CA GLY A 102 -18.52 12.24 -16.11
C GLY A 102 -18.00 13.63 -16.45
N ARG A 103 -18.80 14.65 -16.15
CA ARG A 103 -18.46 16.05 -16.41
C ARG A 103 -17.16 16.48 -15.75
N SER A 104 -16.36 17.25 -16.46
CA SER A 104 -15.17 17.89 -15.89
C SER A 104 -15.57 18.96 -14.89
N ALA A 105 -14.72 19.15 -13.88
CA ALA A 105 -14.79 20.23 -12.92
C ALA A 105 -13.37 20.65 -12.53
N ILE A 106 -13.26 21.73 -11.76
CA ILE A 106 -12.00 22.15 -11.14
C ILE A 106 -12.12 21.91 -9.64
N ALA A 107 -11.14 21.23 -9.06
CA ALA A 107 -11.01 21.08 -7.61
C ALA A 107 -9.91 22.02 -7.10
N VAL A 108 -10.15 22.65 -5.96
CA VAL A 108 -9.16 23.46 -5.24
C VAL A 108 -8.49 22.56 -4.20
N THR A 109 -7.18 22.45 -4.25
CA THR A 109 -6.37 21.66 -3.31
C THR A 109 -5.33 22.55 -2.65
N ALA A 110 -4.63 22.03 -1.65
CA ALA A 110 -3.52 22.74 -1.01
C ALA A 110 -2.41 23.12 -2.02
N ASN A 111 -2.20 22.30 -3.05
CA ASN A 111 -1.18 22.53 -4.08
C ASN A 111 -1.72 23.31 -5.30
N GLY A 112 -2.88 23.97 -5.16
CA GLY A 112 -3.52 24.75 -6.22
C GLY A 112 -4.71 24.03 -6.87
N THR A 113 -5.10 24.49 -8.05
CA THR A 113 -6.28 23.99 -8.75
C THR A 113 -5.93 22.86 -9.71
N VAL A 114 -6.78 21.83 -9.75
CA VAL A 114 -6.60 20.68 -10.63
C VAL A 114 -7.90 20.35 -11.36
N LYS A 115 -7.78 19.92 -12.62
CA LYS A 115 -8.92 19.42 -13.39
C LYS A 115 -9.30 18.02 -12.89
N VAL A 116 -10.55 17.85 -12.50
CA VAL A 116 -11.13 16.59 -12.06
C VAL A 116 -12.31 16.21 -12.95
N TYR A 117 -12.75 14.96 -12.84
CA TYR A 117 -13.95 14.47 -13.50
C TYR A 117 -14.85 13.81 -12.47
N ARG A 118 -16.13 14.18 -12.49
CA ARG A 118 -17.10 13.57 -11.59
C ARG A 118 -17.33 12.12 -11.99
N THR A 119 -17.43 11.25 -11.01
CA THR A 119 -17.83 9.85 -11.21
C THR A 119 -18.77 9.42 -10.09
N ARG A 120 -19.38 8.25 -10.24
CA ARG A 120 -20.22 7.65 -9.20
C ARG A 120 -19.66 6.28 -8.86
N ILE A 121 -19.23 6.14 -7.61
CA ILE A 121 -18.93 4.84 -7.00
C ILE A 121 -20.27 4.21 -6.59
N LYS A 122 -20.54 2.97 -7.02
CA LYS A 122 -21.80 2.28 -6.72
C LYS A 122 -21.80 1.76 -5.28
N LYS A 123 -20.66 1.19 -4.87
CA LYS A 123 -20.44 0.69 -3.51
C LYS A 123 -19.03 1.03 -3.09
N LEU A 124 -18.92 1.60 -1.91
CA LEU A 124 -17.67 1.83 -1.20
C LEU A 124 -17.80 1.16 0.16
N SER A 125 -16.81 0.37 0.55
CA SER A 125 -16.76 -0.27 1.86
C SER A 125 -15.36 -0.16 2.44
N ILE A 126 -15.30 0.13 3.74
CA ILE A 126 -14.09 0.20 4.55
C ILE A 126 -14.47 -0.46 5.87
N GLY A 127 -13.93 -1.66 6.13
CA GLY A 127 -14.29 -2.46 7.31
C GLY A 127 -15.58 -3.22 7.10
#